data_AF-A0A956BBS5-F1
#
_entry.id   AF-A0A956BBS5-F1
#
_cell.length_a   1.000
_cell.length_b   1.000
_cell.length_c   1.000
_cell.angle_alpha   90.00
_cell.angle_beta   90.00
_cell.angle_gamma   90.00
#
_symmetry.space_group_name_H-M   'P 1'
#
loop_
_entity.id
_entity.type
_entity.pdbx_description
1 polymer ?
#
loop_
_entity_poly.entity_id
_entity_poly.type
_entity_poly.pdbx_seq_one_letter_code
_entity_poly.pdbx_strand_id
1 'polypeptide(L)'
;MSTTRWLVALIGLACAGPAAARFSPGLSPHEDRAVAPARADFASLRERLDALARGDRRIVRVVQLGDSEVADDLVVRTLRRRFAERYGDAGPGYVAAMRPWTWYYRERWRAEAPVGFEPHVYSRHALPGGAYGPGGVAFVASRAGAEAEVHLEQPVEGPCDVAFHYQRQAGGARITLRADGANFADVDTADATPGPGVLRRRFASCPGRFGLQVGAGPAMVHGWSVEAAGPGVVWSSLGVISGRLPLLLRYDDASLRGGLRALRPDLVVLSFGINAAAWPRGPSSDYFDEVVVALQRVRAALPGAPCLVVGPYPVGHRRAGKVEPHMVARWVSSRMRDAAVDSGCGYLDRYAMAGGAAAVLKWRQAEPPRLRDDLVHLTAYGSDWMGERIYRTLVRGLELEPGRHAPAHLHLPEAARTEDG
;
A
#
# COMPACT_ATOMS: atom_id res chain seq x y z
N MET A 1 -68.54 -21.92 -2.72
CA MET A 1 -67.70 -21.05 -1.87
C MET A 1 -67.00 -21.94 -0.87
N SER A 2 -65.76 -22.34 -1.15
CA SER A 2 -64.96 -23.24 -0.33
C SER A 2 -63.68 -22.50 0.07
N THR A 3 -63.48 -22.35 1.38
CA THR A 3 -62.36 -21.62 1.99
C THR A 3 -61.25 -22.60 2.34
N THR A 4 -60.24 -22.70 1.48
CA THR A 4 -59.02 -23.46 1.77
C THR A 4 -58.00 -22.56 2.48
N ARG A 5 -57.82 -22.78 3.79
CA ARG A 5 -56.71 -22.24 4.60
C ARG A 5 -55.40 -22.91 4.16
N TRP A 6 -54.44 -22.13 3.68
CA TRP A 6 -53.05 -22.56 3.54
C TRP A 6 -52.28 -22.16 4.80
N LEU A 7 -51.76 -23.16 5.51
CA LEU A 7 -50.74 -22.98 6.56
C LEU A 7 -49.43 -22.54 5.89
N VAL A 8 -48.98 -21.33 6.19
CA VAL A 8 -47.63 -20.88 5.86
C VAL A 8 -46.68 -21.44 6.93
N ALA A 9 -45.92 -22.47 6.56
CA ALA A 9 -44.78 -22.90 7.34
C ALA A 9 -43.61 -21.93 7.09
N LEU A 10 -43.31 -21.08 8.07
CA LEU A 10 -42.09 -20.27 8.11
C LEU A 10 -40.89 -21.19 8.36
N ILE A 11 -40.27 -21.67 7.29
CA ILE A 11 -38.90 -22.21 7.35
C ILE A 11 -37.96 -21.02 7.38
N GLY A 12 -37.50 -20.65 8.56
CA GLY A 12 -36.39 -19.71 8.73
C GLY A 12 -35.11 -20.35 8.18
N LEU A 13 -34.74 -20.02 6.95
CA LEU A 13 -33.37 -20.23 6.47
C LEU A 13 -32.48 -19.23 7.21
N ALA A 14 -31.89 -19.67 8.32
CA ALA A 14 -30.75 -18.99 8.90
C ALA A 14 -29.58 -19.08 7.90
N CYS A 15 -29.30 -17.98 7.21
CA CYS A 15 -28.06 -17.82 6.46
C CYS A 15 -26.90 -17.82 7.46
N ALA A 16 -26.31 -18.99 7.72
CA ALA A 16 -25.03 -19.09 8.37
C ALA A 16 -23.98 -18.42 7.47
N GLY A 17 -23.50 -17.24 7.88
CA GLY A 17 -22.33 -16.61 7.28
C GLY A 17 -21.11 -17.54 7.35
N PRO A 18 -20.11 -17.39 6.47
CA PRO A 18 -18.95 -18.26 6.47
C PRO A 18 -18.25 -18.15 7.82
N ALA A 19 -18.13 -19.28 8.51
CA ALA A 19 -17.41 -19.39 9.76
C ALA A 19 -15.99 -18.86 9.56
N ALA A 20 -15.64 -17.80 10.28
CA ALA A 20 -14.27 -17.32 10.37
C ALA A 20 -13.40 -18.49 10.85
N ALA A 21 -12.54 -19.01 9.97
CA ALA A 21 -11.59 -20.05 10.31
C ALA A 21 -10.79 -19.56 11.53
N ARG A 22 -10.93 -20.24 12.67
CA ARG A 22 -10.15 -19.97 13.87
C ARG A 22 -8.69 -20.34 13.58
N PHE A 23 -7.90 -19.35 13.17
CA PHE A 23 -6.47 -19.50 12.91
C PHE A 23 -5.71 -19.64 14.23
N SER A 24 -4.81 -20.63 14.31
CA SER A 24 -3.97 -20.89 15.49
C SER A 24 -3.16 -19.66 15.93
N PRO A 25 -2.93 -19.48 17.25
CA PRO A 25 -2.26 -18.30 17.81
C PRO A 25 -0.73 -18.26 17.65
N GLY A 26 -0.08 -19.36 17.23
CA GLY A 26 1.37 -19.40 17.00
C GLY A 26 1.77 -19.09 15.55
N LEU A 27 2.94 -18.46 15.36
CA LEU A 27 3.62 -18.48 14.06
C LEU A 27 4.00 -19.93 13.72
N SER A 28 3.84 -20.30 12.46
CA SER A 28 4.41 -21.52 11.92
C SER A 28 5.94 -21.43 11.86
N PRO A 29 6.66 -22.57 11.87
CA PRO A 29 8.12 -22.59 11.71
C PRO A 29 8.62 -21.87 10.44
N HIS A 30 7.77 -21.73 9.42
CA HIS A 30 8.04 -20.99 8.19
C HIS A 30 8.02 -19.48 8.39
N GLU A 31 7.11 -18.99 9.22
CA GLU A 31 7.01 -17.56 9.57
C GLU A 31 8.18 -17.14 10.47
N ASP A 32 8.60 -17.97 11.44
CA ASP A 32 9.75 -17.65 12.30
C ASP A 32 11.07 -17.53 11.51
N ARG A 33 11.28 -18.36 10.48
CA ARG A 33 12.46 -18.28 9.60
C ARG A 33 12.45 -17.05 8.69
N ALA A 34 11.28 -16.48 8.41
CA ALA A 34 11.15 -15.31 7.54
C ALA A 34 11.55 -13.99 8.23
N VAL A 35 11.61 -13.96 9.57
CA VAL A 35 11.87 -12.75 10.38
C VAL A 35 13.37 -12.48 10.60
N ALA A 36 14.20 -13.52 10.61
CA ALA A 36 15.60 -13.45 11.05
C ALA A 36 16.48 -12.36 10.38
N PRO A 37 16.35 -12.07 9.06
CA PRO A 37 17.20 -11.06 8.40
C PRO A 37 16.78 -9.59 8.62
N ALA A 38 15.67 -9.32 9.30
CA ALA A 38 15.07 -7.98 9.38
C ALA A 38 15.11 -7.34 10.79
N ARG A 39 15.74 -8.02 11.77
CA ARG A 39 15.71 -7.65 13.20
C ARG A 39 16.15 -6.22 13.51
N ALA A 40 17.24 -5.74 12.90
CA ALA A 40 17.77 -4.40 13.17
C ALA A 40 16.82 -3.25 12.75
N ASP A 41 16.08 -3.41 11.65
CA ASP A 41 15.13 -2.39 11.17
C ASP A 41 13.81 -2.39 11.94
N PHE A 42 13.45 -3.51 12.57
CA PHE A 42 12.26 -3.59 13.40
C PHE A 42 12.39 -2.86 14.72
N ALA A 43 13.59 -2.73 15.29
CA ALA A 43 13.81 -2.00 16.54
C ALA A 43 13.36 -0.53 16.43
N SER A 44 13.75 0.17 15.36
CA SER A 44 13.35 1.56 15.16
C SER A 44 11.85 1.70 14.90
N LEU A 45 11.23 0.80 14.12
CA LEU A 45 9.77 0.81 13.95
C LEU A 45 9.04 0.57 15.28
N ARG A 46 9.54 -0.37 16.09
CA ARG A 46 9.00 -0.67 17.42
C ARG A 46 9.06 0.57 18.31
N GLU A 47 10.20 1.25 18.41
CA GLU A 47 10.33 2.48 19.19
C GLU A 47 9.28 3.54 18.80
N ARG A 48 9.00 3.67 17.50
CA ARG A 48 8.01 4.63 17.00
C ARG A 48 6.57 4.22 17.35
N LEU A 49 6.26 2.92 17.28
CA LEU A 49 4.97 2.36 17.70
C LEU A 49 4.78 2.43 19.22
N ASP A 50 5.84 2.25 20.00
CA ASP A 50 5.78 2.37 21.46
C ASP A 50 5.64 3.83 21.89
N ALA A 51 6.35 4.75 21.22
CA ALA A 51 6.14 6.19 21.40
C ALA A 51 4.70 6.60 21.05
N LEU A 52 4.10 5.97 20.03
CA LEU A 52 2.69 6.18 19.70
C LEU A 52 1.78 5.68 20.83
N ALA A 53 2.02 4.47 21.34
CA ALA A 53 1.23 3.90 22.43
C ALA A 53 1.33 4.69 23.74
N ARG A 54 2.48 5.35 24.01
CA ARG A 54 2.67 6.22 25.17
C ARG A 54 2.14 7.65 24.98
N GLY A 55 1.78 8.03 23.75
CA GLY A 55 1.39 9.41 23.41
C GLY A 55 2.55 10.38 23.14
N ASP A 56 3.80 9.91 23.17
CA ASP A 56 4.99 10.69 22.82
C ASP A 56 5.06 10.98 21.31
N ARG A 57 4.32 10.21 20.52
CA ARG A 57 4.19 10.37 19.07
C ARG A 57 2.72 10.37 18.69
N ARG A 58 2.38 11.25 17.75
CA ARG A 58 1.03 11.31 17.17
C ARG A 58 0.82 10.28 16.06
N ILE A 59 1.68 10.23 15.05
CA ILE A 59 1.46 9.36 13.88
C ILE A 59 2.70 8.52 13.58
N VAL A 60 2.49 7.24 13.28
CA VAL A 60 3.46 6.37 12.60
C VAL A 60 3.07 6.23 11.13
N ARG A 61 3.94 6.68 10.22
CA ARG A 61 3.70 6.63 8.76
C ARG A 61 4.42 5.47 8.11
N VAL A 62 3.68 4.54 7.52
CA VAL A 62 4.23 3.48 6.67
C VAL A 62 3.95 3.83 5.21
N VAL A 63 5.01 3.86 4.40
CA VAL A 63 4.93 4.03 2.95
C VAL A 63 5.34 2.73 2.29
N GLN A 64 4.40 2.05 1.64
CA GLN A 64 4.63 0.79 0.95
C GLN A 64 4.60 0.99 -0.56
N LEU A 65 5.78 0.98 -1.19
CA LEU A 65 5.93 0.96 -2.63
C LEU A 65 5.87 -0.48 -3.14
N GLY A 66 5.27 -0.70 -4.31
CA GLY A 66 5.26 -2.05 -4.85
C GLY A 66 4.74 -2.21 -6.27
N ASP A 67 4.56 -3.47 -6.64
CA ASP A 67 3.99 -3.89 -7.90
C ASP A 67 2.45 -3.94 -7.87
N SER A 68 1.83 -4.78 -8.70
CA SER A 68 0.38 -4.93 -8.79
C SER A 68 -0.28 -5.35 -7.47
N GLU A 69 0.42 -6.10 -6.60
CA GLU A 69 -0.11 -6.56 -5.31
C GLU A 69 -0.24 -5.42 -4.27
N VAL A 70 0.49 -4.33 -4.50
CA VAL A 70 0.30 -3.08 -3.75
C VAL A 70 -0.72 -2.20 -4.46
N ALA A 71 -0.72 -2.20 -5.81
CA ALA A 71 -1.58 -1.34 -6.63
C ALA A 71 -3.07 -1.69 -6.51
N ASP A 72 -3.41 -2.97 -6.26
CA ASP A 72 -4.78 -3.41 -6.01
C ASP A 72 -5.25 -3.21 -4.55
N ASP A 73 -4.33 -2.78 -3.67
CA ASP A 73 -4.55 -2.48 -2.26
C ASP A 73 -5.09 -3.64 -1.41
N LEU A 74 -5.20 -4.88 -1.90
CA LEU A 74 -5.88 -5.95 -1.16
C LEU A 74 -5.05 -6.47 0.02
N VAL A 75 -3.77 -6.73 -0.21
CA VAL A 75 -2.83 -7.09 0.87
C VAL A 75 -2.65 -5.91 1.83
N VAL A 76 -2.50 -4.70 1.26
CA VAL A 76 -2.19 -3.50 2.04
C VAL A 76 -3.38 -3.00 2.84
N ARG A 77 -4.61 -3.15 2.35
CA ARG A 77 -5.87 -2.97 3.09
C ARG A 77 -5.87 -3.79 4.36
N THR A 78 -5.50 -5.06 4.27
CA THR A 78 -5.47 -5.92 5.45
C THR A 78 -4.44 -5.43 6.45
N LEU A 79 -3.23 -5.06 6.01
CA LEU A 79 -2.22 -4.45 6.87
C LEU A 79 -2.75 -3.16 7.53
N ARG A 80 -3.32 -2.25 6.75
CA ARG A 80 -3.90 -0.98 7.20
C ARG A 80 -4.94 -1.22 8.30
N ARG A 81 -5.92 -2.10 8.06
CA ARG A 81 -6.96 -2.45 9.03
C ARG A 81 -6.38 -2.99 10.33
N ARG A 82 -5.44 -3.95 10.24
CA ARG A 82 -4.89 -4.64 11.42
C ARG A 82 -3.98 -3.73 12.26
N PHE A 83 -3.20 -2.88 11.61
CA PHE A 83 -2.41 -1.87 12.33
C PHE A 83 -3.30 -0.76 12.91
N ALA A 84 -4.35 -0.32 12.19
CA ALA A 84 -5.30 0.65 12.69
C ALA A 84 -6.09 0.11 13.91
N GLU A 85 -6.54 -1.15 13.86
CA GLU A 85 -7.21 -1.84 14.97
C GLU A 85 -6.33 -1.88 16.23
N ARG A 86 -5.01 -2.09 16.08
CA ARG A 86 -4.08 -2.20 17.21
C ARG A 86 -3.55 -0.87 17.73
N TYR A 87 -3.34 0.12 16.86
CA TYR A 87 -2.58 1.34 17.18
C TYR A 87 -3.34 2.64 16.89
N GLY A 88 -4.60 2.56 16.46
CA GLY A 88 -5.41 3.70 16.05
C GLY A 88 -5.33 3.98 14.56
N ASP A 89 -6.43 4.46 13.99
CA ASP A 89 -6.55 4.87 12.60
C ASP A 89 -6.22 6.36 12.42
N ALA A 90 -5.11 6.67 11.76
CA ALA A 90 -4.73 8.05 11.46
C ALA A 90 -5.05 8.46 10.01
N GLY A 91 -5.97 7.76 9.34
CA GLY A 91 -6.49 8.13 8.02
C GLY A 91 -5.85 7.37 6.84
N PRO A 92 -6.31 7.63 5.61
CA PRO A 92 -5.94 6.84 4.43
C PRO A 92 -4.51 7.09 3.94
N GLY A 93 -3.86 8.18 4.36
CA GLY A 93 -2.51 8.52 3.90
C GLY A 93 -2.48 8.97 2.45
N TYR A 94 -1.42 8.63 1.72
CA TYR A 94 -1.24 9.01 0.33
C TYR A 94 -2.14 8.21 -0.62
N VAL A 95 -2.78 8.93 -1.53
CA VAL A 95 -3.72 8.43 -2.53
C VAL A 95 -3.54 9.20 -3.84
N ALA A 96 -3.76 8.55 -4.98
CA ALA A 96 -3.69 9.20 -6.29
C ALA A 96 -4.75 10.30 -6.43
N ALA A 97 -4.41 11.36 -7.18
CA ALA A 97 -5.28 12.52 -7.36
C ALA A 97 -6.51 12.23 -8.23
N MET A 98 -6.42 11.18 -9.04
CA MET A 98 -7.43 10.74 -10.00
C MET A 98 -7.25 9.24 -10.21
N ARG A 99 -8.14 8.61 -10.98
CA ARG A 99 -8.01 7.21 -11.36
C ARG A 99 -6.93 7.01 -12.44
N PRO A 100 -5.77 6.38 -12.13
CA PRO A 100 -4.70 6.16 -13.12
C PRO A 100 -5.01 5.06 -14.14
N TRP A 101 -5.88 4.11 -13.81
CA TRP A 101 -6.34 3.03 -14.67
C TRP A 101 -7.75 2.58 -14.27
N THR A 102 -8.47 1.93 -15.18
CA THR A 102 -9.92 1.69 -15.05
C THR A 102 -10.36 0.93 -13.80
N TRP A 103 -9.53 0.03 -13.28
CA TRP A 103 -9.81 -0.78 -12.09
C TRP A 103 -9.06 -0.31 -10.82
N TYR A 104 -8.51 0.90 -10.80
CA TYR A 104 -7.85 1.44 -9.62
C TYR A 104 -8.77 1.38 -8.40
N TYR A 105 -8.28 0.75 -7.35
CA TYR A 105 -9.00 0.59 -6.09
C TYR A 105 -8.10 1.03 -4.95
N ARG A 106 -8.67 1.82 -4.04
CA ARG A 106 -8.10 2.10 -2.73
C ARG A 106 -9.18 2.10 -1.68
N GLU A 107 -8.94 1.36 -0.62
CA GLU A 107 -9.90 1.34 0.47
C GLU A 107 -10.08 2.76 1.03
N ARG A 108 -11.33 3.13 1.32
CA ARG A 108 -11.74 4.44 1.89
C ARG A 108 -11.58 5.62 0.92
N TRP A 109 -11.15 5.38 -0.31
CA TRP A 109 -10.86 6.44 -1.26
C TRP A 109 -11.36 6.11 -2.67
N ARG A 110 -12.30 6.90 -3.16
CA ARG A 110 -12.74 6.85 -4.55
C ARG A 110 -12.14 7.99 -5.33
N ALA A 111 -11.38 7.65 -6.36
CA ALA A 111 -10.87 8.61 -7.32
C ALA A 111 -11.67 8.54 -8.62
N GLU A 112 -12.12 9.70 -9.10
CA GLU A 112 -12.86 9.78 -10.36
C GLU A 112 -11.95 9.65 -11.57
N ALA A 113 -12.55 9.40 -12.74
CA ALA A 113 -11.83 9.39 -14.01
C ALA A 113 -11.17 10.77 -14.27
N PRO A 114 -9.98 10.81 -14.89
CA PRO A 114 -9.37 12.08 -15.24
C PRO A 114 -10.19 12.84 -16.28
N VAL A 115 -10.49 14.12 -16.02
CA VAL A 115 -11.14 15.04 -16.97
C VAL A 115 -10.12 16.09 -17.41
N GLY A 116 -9.70 16.03 -18.68
CA GLY A 116 -8.67 16.94 -19.20
C GLY A 116 -7.23 16.63 -18.75
N PHE A 117 -7.01 15.46 -18.14
CA PHE A 117 -5.70 14.96 -17.74
C PHE A 117 -5.34 13.66 -18.46
N GLU A 118 -4.06 13.50 -18.77
CA GLU A 118 -3.49 12.25 -19.24
C GLU A 118 -2.73 11.53 -18.11
N PRO A 119 -3.10 10.31 -17.73
CA PRO A 119 -2.37 9.53 -16.74
C PRO A 119 -1.11 8.89 -17.37
N HIS A 120 0.05 9.18 -16.78
CA HIS A 120 1.31 8.52 -17.09
C HIS A 120 1.69 7.55 -15.97
N VAL A 121 1.95 6.31 -16.36
CA VAL A 121 2.38 5.20 -15.50
C VAL A 121 3.48 4.47 -16.23
N TYR A 122 4.64 4.26 -15.60
CA TYR A 122 5.84 3.72 -16.26
C TYR A 122 5.59 2.46 -17.11
N SER A 123 4.79 1.53 -16.60
CA SER A 123 4.50 0.25 -17.26
C SER A 123 3.54 0.31 -18.44
N ARG A 124 2.90 1.47 -18.70
CA ARG A 124 1.95 1.64 -19.81
C ARG A 124 2.27 2.84 -20.68
N HIS A 125 2.27 4.03 -20.08
CA HIS A 125 2.56 5.29 -20.74
C HIS A 125 3.67 5.98 -19.96
N ALA A 126 4.91 5.72 -20.35
CA ALA A 126 6.07 6.30 -19.69
C ALA A 126 6.04 7.83 -19.81
N LEU A 127 6.44 8.52 -18.75
CA LEU A 127 6.53 9.97 -18.70
C LEU A 127 7.95 10.38 -19.10
N PRO A 128 8.13 11.13 -20.20
CA PRO A 128 9.42 11.71 -20.52
C PRO A 128 9.95 12.55 -19.35
N GLY A 129 11.23 12.38 -19.01
CA GLY A 129 11.85 13.09 -17.89
C GLY A 129 11.59 12.50 -16.51
N GLY A 130 10.68 11.53 -16.36
CA GLY A 130 10.58 10.73 -15.13
C GLY A 130 10.01 11.44 -13.90
N ALA A 131 9.31 12.58 -14.08
CA ALA A 131 8.65 13.36 -13.03
C ALA A 131 7.40 12.68 -12.44
N TYR A 132 7.56 11.45 -11.96
CA TYR A 132 6.50 10.71 -11.31
C TYR A 132 6.33 11.18 -9.86
N GLY A 133 5.08 11.26 -9.42
CA GLY A 133 4.79 11.40 -7.99
C GLY A 133 5.25 10.18 -7.20
N PRO A 134 5.24 10.24 -5.86
CA PRO A 134 5.74 9.14 -5.04
C PRO A 134 5.01 7.82 -5.34
N GLY A 135 3.73 7.87 -5.70
CA GLY A 135 2.93 6.72 -6.12
C GLY A 135 3.26 6.13 -7.50
N GLY A 136 4.23 6.66 -8.25
CA GLY A 136 4.60 6.16 -9.58
C GLY A 136 3.65 6.51 -10.71
N VAL A 137 2.85 7.55 -10.49
CA VAL A 137 1.87 8.08 -11.41
C VAL A 137 2.04 9.59 -11.49
N ALA A 138 1.85 10.13 -12.68
CA ALA A 138 1.66 11.56 -12.90
C ALA A 138 0.41 11.77 -13.76
N PHE A 139 -0.36 12.81 -13.45
CA PHE A 139 -1.50 13.23 -14.26
C PHE A 139 -1.12 14.55 -14.92
N VAL A 140 -1.01 14.56 -16.24
CA VAL A 140 -0.56 15.73 -17.02
C VAL A 140 -1.75 16.41 -17.66
N ALA A 141 -1.94 17.70 -17.37
CA ALA A 141 -2.88 18.56 -18.07
C ALA A 141 -2.11 19.52 -18.97
N SER A 142 -2.42 19.49 -20.26
CA SER A 142 -1.81 20.37 -21.26
C SER A 142 -2.70 21.58 -21.63
N ARG A 143 -3.90 21.67 -21.06
CA ARG A 143 -4.89 22.71 -21.35
C ARG A 143 -5.64 23.11 -20.07
N ALA A 144 -6.13 24.35 -20.06
CA ALA A 144 -6.98 24.86 -18.99
C ALA A 144 -8.32 24.11 -18.91
N GLY A 145 -8.94 24.15 -17.74
CA GLY A 145 -10.25 23.53 -17.48
C GLY A 145 -10.17 22.05 -17.12
N ALA A 146 -8.97 21.45 -17.04
CA ALA A 146 -8.80 20.13 -16.50
C ALA A 146 -9.20 20.11 -15.02
N GLU A 147 -9.93 19.09 -14.59
CA GLU A 147 -10.48 19.01 -13.24
C GLU A 147 -10.51 17.57 -12.71
N ALA A 148 -10.57 17.46 -11.38
CA ALA A 148 -10.75 16.20 -10.68
C ALA A 148 -11.58 16.41 -9.42
N GLU A 149 -12.28 15.36 -8.99
CA GLU A 149 -12.75 15.20 -7.63
C GLU A 149 -12.39 13.81 -7.11
N VAL A 150 -12.14 13.74 -5.81
CA VAL A 150 -11.87 12.52 -5.07
C VAL A 150 -12.69 12.52 -3.79
N HIS A 151 -13.09 11.33 -3.35
CA HIS A 151 -14.02 11.16 -2.24
C HIS A 151 -13.40 10.29 -1.16
N LEU A 152 -13.47 10.79 0.06
CA LEU A 152 -13.19 10.04 1.27
C LEU A 152 -14.46 9.25 1.63
N GLU A 153 -14.50 7.97 1.26
CA GLU A 153 -15.70 7.13 1.42
C GLU A 153 -15.94 6.70 2.88
N GLN A 154 -14.91 6.80 3.73
CA GLN A 154 -15.01 6.62 5.17
C GLN A 154 -14.47 7.86 5.87
N PRO A 155 -15.30 8.61 6.61
CA PRO A 155 -14.87 9.83 7.27
C PRO A 155 -13.63 9.65 8.15
N VAL A 156 -12.81 10.70 8.19
CA VAL A 156 -11.80 10.88 9.23
C VAL A 156 -12.42 11.79 10.28
N GLU A 157 -12.57 11.29 11.51
CA GLU A 157 -13.24 12.03 12.57
C GLU A 157 -12.39 13.21 13.06
N GLY A 158 -13.04 14.35 13.27
CA GLY A 158 -12.42 15.55 13.83
C GLY A 158 -11.45 16.27 12.87
N PRO A 159 -10.45 16.99 13.42
CA PRO A 159 -9.51 17.75 12.60
C PRO A 159 -8.59 16.83 11.79
N CYS A 160 -8.15 17.28 10.62
CA CYS A 160 -7.18 16.54 9.80
C CYS A 160 -6.18 17.45 9.08
N ASP A 161 -5.02 16.88 8.77
CA ASP A 161 -3.98 17.49 7.95
C ASP A 161 -4.09 16.92 6.53
N VAL A 162 -4.29 17.79 5.54
CA VAL A 162 -4.39 17.45 4.11
C VAL A 162 -3.18 17.99 3.37
N ALA A 163 -2.60 17.18 2.49
CA ALA A 163 -1.52 17.57 1.60
C ALA A 163 -1.91 17.35 0.13
N PHE A 164 -1.69 18.34 -0.73
CA PHE A 164 -1.82 18.22 -2.18
C PHE A 164 -0.43 18.13 -2.81
N HIS A 165 -0.19 17.08 -3.60
CA HIS A 165 1.11 16.79 -4.22
C HIS A 165 1.04 17.05 -5.72
N TYR A 166 1.95 17.88 -6.21
CA TYR A 166 2.02 18.35 -7.59
C TYR A 166 3.47 18.53 -8.03
N GLN A 167 3.66 18.79 -9.32
CA GLN A 167 4.95 19.11 -9.90
C GLN A 167 5.04 20.64 -10.10
N ARG A 168 6.11 21.24 -9.60
CA ARG A 168 6.54 22.59 -9.97
C ARG A 168 7.27 22.52 -11.31
N GLN A 169 7.02 23.49 -12.19
CA GLN A 169 7.60 23.51 -13.53
C GLN A 169 7.57 24.91 -14.18
N ALA A 170 8.42 25.13 -15.17
CA ALA A 170 8.43 26.38 -15.91
C ALA A 170 7.11 26.60 -16.65
N GLY A 171 6.55 27.81 -16.53
CA GLY A 171 5.27 28.16 -17.13
C GLY A 171 4.07 27.40 -16.54
N GLY A 172 4.21 26.82 -15.34
CA GLY A 172 3.15 26.07 -14.68
C GLY A 172 1.84 26.86 -14.50
N ALA A 173 0.73 26.13 -14.38
CA ALA A 173 -0.58 26.71 -14.16
C ALA A 173 -0.83 27.08 -12.69
N ARG A 174 -1.83 27.95 -12.47
CA ARG A 174 -2.54 28.05 -11.18
C ARG A 174 -3.57 26.92 -11.07
N ILE A 175 -3.58 26.21 -9.95
CA ILE A 175 -4.53 25.15 -9.63
C ILE A 175 -5.39 25.58 -8.44
N THR A 176 -6.70 25.69 -8.64
CA THR A 176 -7.66 25.96 -7.57
C THR A 176 -8.06 24.66 -6.89
N LEU A 177 -7.95 24.61 -5.57
CA LEU A 177 -8.29 23.44 -4.76
C LEU A 177 -9.57 23.67 -3.97
N ARG A 178 -10.44 22.64 -3.99
CA ARG A 178 -11.74 22.62 -3.33
C ARG A 178 -11.81 21.56 -2.25
N ALA A 179 -12.53 21.86 -1.17
CA ALA A 179 -12.89 20.94 -0.11
C ALA A 179 -14.40 21.04 0.10
N ASP A 180 -15.11 19.92 -0.06
CA ASP A 180 -16.58 19.87 -0.02
C ASP A 180 -17.29 20.93 -0.88
N GLY A 181 -16.70 21.24 -2.03
CA GLY A 181 -17.22 22.21 -3.01
C GLY A 181 -16.76 23.66 -2.80
N ALA A 182 -16.17 23.99 -1.64
CA ALA A 182 -15.66 25.34 -1.36
C ALA A 182 -14.17 25.46 -1.70
N ASN A 183 -13.77 26.56 -2.33
CA ASN A 183 -12.35 26.85 -2.57
C ASN A 183 -11.64 27.08 -1.23
N PHE A 184 -10.52 26.38 -1.02
CA PHE A 184 -9.72 26.56 0.21
C PHE A 184 -8.29 27.04 -0.06
N ALA A 185 -7.80 26.89 -1.29
CA ALA A 185 -6.47 27.34 -1.69
C ALA A 185 -6.34 27.45 -3.22
N ASP A 186 -5.41 28.31 -3.65
CA ASP A 186 -4.86 28.31 -5.01
C ASP A 186 -3.37 27.98 -4.93
N VAL A 187 -2.90 27.12 -5.83
CA VAL A 187 -1.48 26.72 -5.93
C VAL A 187 -0.93 27.21 -7.25
N ASP A 188 0.09 28.07 -7.19
CA ASP A 188 0.89 28.39 -8.37
C ASP A 188 1.97 27.31 -8.56
N THR A 189 1.98 26.68 -9.73
CA THR A 189 2.94 25.62 -10.07
C THR A 189 4.11 26.13 -10.90
N ALA A 190 4.11 27.41 -11.28
CA ALA A 190 5.21 28.02 -12.02
C ALA A 190 6.47 28.13 -11.14
N ASP A 191 7.56 27.50 -11.57
CA ASP A 191 8.85 27.58 -10.90
C ASP A 191 9.99 27.42 -11.93
N ALA A 192 11.07 28.18 -11.76
CA ALA A 192 12.26 28.07 -12.60
C ALA A 192 13.03 26.76 -12.34
N THR A 193 12.86 26.16 -11.16
CA THR A 193 13.46 24.87 -10.78
C THR A 193 12.38 23.81 -10.69
N PRO A 194 12.24 22.94 -11.72
CA PRO A 194 11.27 21.87 -11.69
C PRO A 194 11.51 20.90 -10.53
N GLY A 195 10.44 20.37 -9.96
CA GLY A 195 10.51 19.35 -8.92
C GLY A 195 9.21 19.22 -8.15
N PRO A 196 9.16 18.30 -7.17
CA PRO A 196 7.93 18.09 -6.41
C PRO A 196 7.57 19.33 -5.58
N GLY A 197 6.28 19.62 -5.55
CA GLY A 197 5.64 20.65 -4.73
C GLY A 197 4.57 20.03 -3.84
N VAL A 198 4.39 20.60 -2.64
CA VAL A 198 3.35 20.14 -1.71
C VAL A 198 2.72 21.30 -0.97
N LEU A 199 1.41 21.48 -1.15
CA LEU A 199 0.62 22.37 -0.31
C LEU A 199 0.06 21.58 0.88
N ARG A 200 0.15 22.11 2.10
CA ARG A 200 -0.49 21.51 3.29
C ARG A 200 -1.52 22.45 3.89
N ARG A 201 -2.65 21.88 4.30
CA ARG A 201 -3.74 22.60 4.96
C ARG A 201 -4.27 21.76 6.11
N ARG A 202 -4.46 22.40 7.26
CA ARG A 202 -5.19 21.80 8.38
C ARG A 202 -6.64 22.22 8.33
N PHE A 203 -7.54 21.26 8.54
CA PHE A 203 -8.98 21.49 8.65
C PHE A 203 -9.44 21.19 10.07
N ALA A 204 -10.36 22.01 10.60
CA ALA A 204 -10.95 21.79 11.93
C ALA A 204 -11.90 20.57 11.96
N SER A 205 -12.53 20.28 10.82
CA SER A 205 -13.28 19.05 10.54
C SER A 205 -12.81 18.51 9.20
N CYS A 206 -12.53 17.22 9.10
CA CYS A 206 -11.99 16.67 7.87
C CYS A 206 -13.01 16.68 6.72
N PRO A 207 -12.67 17.25 5.54
CA PRO A 207 -13.56 17.25 4.40
C PRO A 207 -13.81 15.85 3.84
N GLY A 208 -15.01 15.62 3.30
CA GLY A 208 -15.39 14.36 2.64
C GLY A 208 -14.98 14.30 1.17
N ARG A 209 -14.77 15.46 0.53
CA ARG A 209 -14.43 15.57 -0.90
C ARG A 209 -13.30 16.57 -1.10
N PHE A 210 -12.39 16.23 -2.02
CA PHE A 210 -11.33 17.13 -2.45
C PHE A 210 -11.40 17.28 -3.97
N GLY A 211 -11.38 18.52 -4.45
CA GLY A 211 -11.44 18.84 -5.86
C GLY A 211 -10.26 19.69 -6.30
N LEU A 212 -9.96 19.65 -7.59
CA LEU A 212 -9.00 20.56 -8.22
C LEU A 212 -9.52 21.03 -9.58
N GLN A 213 -9.11 22.22 -9.97
CA GLN A 213 -9.33 22.77 -11.31
C GLN A 213 -8.09 23.52 -11.78
N VAL A 214 -7.64 23.24 -13.00
CA VAL A 214 -6.43 23.80 -13.60
C VAL A 214 -6.78 25.03 -14.42
N GLY A 215 -6.10 26.14 -14.13
CA GLY A 215 -6.15 27.38 -14.92
C GLY A 215 -5.34 27.30 -16.22
N ALA A 216 -4.96 28.46 -16.75
CA ALA A 216 -4.12 28.51 -17.95
C ALA A 216 -2.68 28.03 -17.67
N GLY A 217 -2.12 27.25 -18.60
CA GLY A 217 -0.76 26.68 -18.53
C GLY A 217 -0.75 25.16 -18.35
N PRO A 218 0.42 24.51 -18.53
CA PRO A 218 0.60 23.10 -18.21
C PRO A 218 0.56 22.86 -16.69
N ALA A 219 -0.01 21.75 -16.28
CA ALA A 219 0.02 21.28 -14.90
C ALA A 219 0.34 19.79 -14.84
N MET A 220 1.02 19.38 -13.77
CA MET A 220 1.20 17.97 -13.46
C MET A 220 0.89 17.73 -11.98
N VAL A 221 -0.01 16.78 -11.74
CA VAL A 221 -0.56 16.48 -10.42
C VAL A 221 -0.24 15.03 -10.06
N HIS A 222 -0.03 14.75 -8.77
CA HIS A 222 0.35 13.42 -8.29
C HIS A 222 -0.70 12.79 -7.37
N GLY A 223 -1.13 13.51 -6.33
CA GLY A 223 -1.94 12.90 -5.29
C GLY A 223 -2.34 13.79 -4.14
N TRP A 224 -3.04 13.19 -3.20
CA TRP A 224 -3.42 13.76 -1.92
C TRP A 224 -2.81 12.94 -0.79
N SER A 225 -2.65 13.55 0.38
CA SER A 225 -2.51 12.81 1.64
C SER A 225 -3.50 13.35 2.65
N VAL A 226 -4.24 12.46 3.31
CA VAL A 226 -5.18 12.83 4.37
C VAL A 226 -4.77 12.08 5.63
N GLU A 227 -4.43 12.84 6.68
CA GLU A 227 -4.00 12.31 7.97
C GLU A 227 -4.87 12.90 9.08
N ALA A 228 -5.43 12.06 9.95
CA ALA A 228 -6.18 12.51 11.11
C ALA A 228 -5.28 13.36 12.03
N ALA A 229 -5.88 14.28 12.78
CA ALA A 229 -5.13 15.03 13.77
C ALA A 229 -4.79 14.19 15.01
N GLY A 230 -5.57 13.16 15.31
CA GLY A 230 -5.38 12.27 16.46
C GLY A 230 -4.26 11.24 16.28
N PRO A 231 -3.98 10.44 17.33
CA PRO A 231 -2.94 9.44 17.27
C PRO A 231 -3.34 8.23 16.41
N GLY A 232 -2.39 7.67 15.66
CA GLY A 232 -2.62 6.41 14.95
C GLY A 232 -1.53 6.03 13.93
N VAL A 233 -1.84 4.99 13.15
CA VAL A 233 -1.01 4.55 12.03
C VAL A 233 -1.62 5.01 10.72
N VAL A 234 -0.77 5.51 9.82
CA VAL A 234 -1.09 5.76 8.42
C VAL A 234 -0.35 4.73 7.57
N TRP A 235 -1.06 4.01 6.71
CA TRP A 235 -0.47 3.04 5.79
C TRP A 235 -0.80 3.36 4.34
N SER A 236 0.16 4.01 3.66
CA SER A 236 0.05 4.41 2.27
C SER A 236 0.52 3.30 1.34
N SER A 237 -0.36 2.80 0.47
CA SER A 237 0.04 1.95 -0.66
C SER A 237 0.46 2.83 -1.85
N LEU A 238 1.56 2.51 -2.50
CA LEU A 238 2.14 3.23 -3.63
C LEU A 238 2.52 2.20 -4.70
N GLY A 239 1.50 1.52 -5.24
CA GLY A 239 1.69 0.42 -6.17
C GLY A 239 1.64 0.85 -7.63
N VAL A 240 2.51 0.27 -8.44
CA VAL A 240 2.55 0.45 -9.90
C VAL A 240 2.27 -0.88 -10.57
N ILE A 241 1.24 -0.92 -11.42
CA ILE A 241 0.85 -2.11 -12.18
C ILE A 241 2.02 -2.63 -13.01
N SER A 242 2.24 -3.95 -13.04
CA SER A 242 3.40 -4.57 -13.72
C SER A 242 4.77 -4.01 -13.28
N GLY A 243 4.81 -3.36 -12.11
CA GLY A 243 6.00 -2.75 -11.54
C GLY A 243 7.07 -3.79 -11.20
N ARG A 244 8.33 -3.41 -11.37
CA ARG A 244 9.50 -4.14 -10.89
C ARG A 244 10.34 -3.14 -10.10
N LEU A 245 11.10 -3.59 -9.11
CA LEU A 245 11.85 -2.67 -8.25
C LEU A 245 12.76 -1.68 -9.05
N PRO A 246 13.43 -2.09 -10.15
CA PRO A 246 14.14 -1.16 -11.04
C PRO A 246 13.31 -0.05 -11.69
N LEU A 247 11.97 -0.08 -11.61
CA LEU A 247 11.11 1.03 -12.06
C LEU A 247 11.49 2.33 -11.35
N LEU A 248 11.95 2.26 -10.10
CA LEU A 248 12.35 3.44 -9.33
C LEU A 248 13.56 4.15 -9.96
N LEU A 249 14.34 3.46 -10.80
CA LEU A 249 15.42 4.07 -11.57
C LEU A 249 14.92 5.02 -12.67
N ARG A 250 13.63 4.94 -13.00
CA ARG A 250 12.99 5.74 -14.06
C ARG A 250 12.37 7.02 -13.51
N TYR A 251 12.36 7.18 -12.20
CA TYR A 251 11.96 8.43 -11.57
C TYR A 251 13.19 9.32 -11.59
N ASP A 252 13.01 10.59 -11.92
CA ASP A 252 14.10 11.54 -11.73
C ASP A 252 14.42 11.68 -10.23
N ASP A 253 15.66 12.11 -9.95
CA ASP A 253 16.18 12.21 -8.59
C ASP A 253 15.38 13.18 -7.71
N ALA A 254 14.94 14.32 -8.27
CA ALA A 254 14.21 15.32 -7.51
C ALA A 254 12.83 14.80 -7.12
N SER A 255 12.12 14.16 -8.05
CA SER A 255 10.78 13.60 -7.82
C SER A 255 10.82 12.42 -6.85
N LEU A 256 11.75 11.46 -7.02
CA LEU A 256 11.88 10.34 -6.09
C LEU A 256 12.22 10.83 -4.68
N ARG A 257 13.26 11.66 -4.53
CA ARG A 257 13.73 12.14 -3.22
C ARG A 257 12.69 13.05 -2.56
N GLY A 258 12.22 14.06 -3.28
CA GLY A 258 11.29 15.04 -2.73
C GLY A 258 9.90 14.46 -2.48
N GLY A 259 9.40 13.61 -3.38
CA GLY A 259 8.13 12.91 -3.23
C GLY A 259 8.12 11.99 -2.01
N LEU A 260 9.16 11.15 -1.84
CA LEU A 260 9.25 10.27 -0.66
C LEU A 260 9.40 11.06 0.65
N ARG A 261 10.24 12.10 0.67
CA ARG A 261 10.44 12.95 1.86
C ARG A 261 9.17 13.69 2.25
N ALA A 262 8.36 14.12 1.27
CA ALA A 262 7.09 14.78 1.53
C ALA A 262 6.10 13.89 2.31
N LEU A 263 6.19 12.57 2.18
CA LEU A 263 5.37 11.62 2.92
C LEU A 263 5.85 11.39 4.36
N ARG A 264 7.06 11.86 4.72
CA ARG A 264 7.66 11.72 6.05
C ARG A 264 7.56 10.29 6.63
N PRO A 265 7.99 9.26 5.90
CA PRO A 265 7.84 7.88 6.34
C PRO A 265 8.63 7.60 7.61
N ASP A 266 7.99 6.90 8.53
CA ASP A 266 8.58 6.25 9.69
C ASP A 266 9.06 4.83 9.38
N LEU A 267 8.57 4.26 8.27
CA LEU A 267 9.02 3.01 7.65
C LEU A 267 8.77 3.10 6.14
N VAL A 268 9.77 2.70 5.34
CA VAL A 268 9.57 2.43 3.91
C VAL A 268 9.55 0.93 3.66
N VAL A 269 8.50 0.45 3.00
CA VAL A 269 8.33 -0.95 2.60
C VAL A 269 8.40 -1.04 1.08
N LEU A 270 9.19 -1.97 0.56
CA LEU A 270 9.39 -2.21 -0.88
C LEU A 270 8.91 -3.62 -1.22
N SER A 271 7.66 -3.74 -1.67
CA SER A 271 7.00 -5.00 -2.00
C SER A 271 7.03 -5.27 -3.49
N PHE A 272 8.06 -5.98 -3.93
CA PHE A 272 8.29 -6.29 -5.34
C PHE A 272 8.71 -7.75 -5.51
N GLY A 273 8.86 -8.16 -6.78
CA GLY A 273 9.48 -9.40 -7.17
C GLY A 273 8.54 -10.40 -7.80
N ILE A 274 7.21 -10.22 -7.69
CA ILE A 274 6.24 -11.14 -8.29
C ILE A 274 6.37 -11.17 -9.82
N ASN A 275 6.53 -10.00 -10.45
CA ASN A 275 6.73 -9.92 -11.90
C ASN A 275 8.04 -10.59 -12.36
N ALA A 276 9.13 -10.49 -11.59
CA ALA A 276 10.39 -11.16 -11.89
C ALA A 276 10.32 -12.67 -11.62
N ALA A 277 9.61 -13.07 -10.57
CA ALA A 277 9.37 -14.47 -10.21
C ALA A 277 8.54 -15.22 -11.27
N ALA A 278 7.67 -14.51 -11.97
CA ALA A 278 6.80 -15.04 -13.02
C ALA A 278 7.47 -15.11 -14.40
N TRP A 279 8.71 -14.65 -14.57
CA TRP A 279 9.39 -14.70 -15.85
C TRP A 279 9.80 -16.12 -16.24
N PRO A 280 9.46 -16.60 -17.46
CA PRO A 280 9.71 -17.99 -17.87
C PRO A 280 11.16 -18.47 -17.69
N ARG A 281 12.12 -17.58 -17.92
CA ARG A 281 13.56 -17.85 -17.79
C ARG A 281 14.22 -17.12 -16.62
N GLY A 282 13.42 -16.40 -15.82
CA GLY A 282 13.91 -15.51 -14.77
C GLY A 282 14.59 -14.22 -15.28
N PRO A 283 14.92 -13.30 -14.35
CA PRO A 283 15.69 -12.09 -14.64
C PRO A 283 17.11 -12.39 -15.15
N SER A 284 17.72 -11.44 -15.86
CA SER A 284 19.17 -11.41 -16.08
C SER A 284 19.93 -11.06 -14.78
N SER A 285 21.25 -11.19 -14.78
CA SER A 285 22.11 -10.71 -13.68
C SER A 285 21.89 -9.24 -13.38
N ASP A 286 21.88 -8.42 -14.44
CA ASP A 286 21.86 -6.95 -14.36
C ASP A 286 20.58 -6.44 -13.68
N TYR A 287 19.51 -7.22 -13.70
CA TYR A 287 18.30 -6.92 -12.94
C TYR A 287 18.57 -6.77 -11.44
N PHE A 288 19.41 -7.62 -10.85
CA PHE A 288 19.72 -7.54 -9.43
C PHE A 288 20.69 -6.42 -9.10
N ASP A 289 21.57 -6.06 -10.03
CA ASP A 289 22.41 -4.87 -9.91
C ASP A 289 21.53 -3.61 -9.92
N GLU A 290 20.55 -3.54 -10.83
CA GLU A 290 19.55 -2.47 -10.84
C GLU A 290 18.68 -2.44 -9.57
N VAL A 291 18.35 -3.61 -9.00
CA VAL A 291 17.64 -3.70 -7.71
C VAL A 291 18.48 -3.04 -6.61
N VAL A 292 19.76 -3.38 -6.49
CA VAL A 292 20.66 -2.78 -5.49
C VAL A 292 20.73 -1.26 -5.67
N VAL A 293 20.93 -0.76 -6.90
CA VAL A 293 20.97 0.68 -7.17
C VAL A 293 19.65 1.36 -6.79
N ALA A 294 18.51 0.75 -7.08
CA ALA A 294 17.21 1.30 -6.73
C ALA A 294 16.97 1.34 -5.21
N LEU A 295 17.37 0.28 -4.49
CA LEU A 295 17.35 0.26 -3.02
C LEU A 295 18.22 1.37 -2.44
N GLN A 296 19.44 1.54 -2.95
CA GLN A 296 20.36 2.59 -2.54
C GLN A 296 19.78 4.00 -2.80
N ARG A 297 19.10 4.24 -3.93
CA ARG A 297 18.40 5.52 -4.19
C ARG A 297 17.31 5.80 -3.15
N VAL A 298 16.52 4.79 -2.76
CA VAL A 298 15.50 4.94 -1.71
C VAL A 298 16.14 5.23 -0.35
N ARG A 299 17.20 4.49 0.02
CA ARG A 299 17.96 4.72 1.27
C ARG A 299 18.58 6.12 1.30
N ALA A 300 19.15 6.58 0.19
CA ALA A 300 19.72 7.91 0.07
C ALA A 300 18.64 9.01 0.17
N ALA A 301 17.42 8.76 -0.33
CA ALA A 301 16.30 9.67 -0.19
C ALA A 301 15.82 9.79 1.27
N LEU A 302 15.85 8.69 2.02
CA LEU A 302 15.30 8.53 3.36
C LEU A 302 16.31 7.94 4.37
N PRO A 303 17.44 8.63 4.65
CA PRO A 303 18.53 8.03 5.44
C PRO A 303 18.16 7.68 6.89
N GLY A 304 17.14 8.34 7.47
CA GLY A 304 16.68 8.10 8.84
C GLY A 304 15.44 7.19 8.96
N ALA A 305 14.89 6.69 7.84
CA ALA A 305 13.75 5.79 7.86
C ALA A 305 14.24 4.32 7.75
N PRO A 306 13.80 3.41 8.62
CA PRO A 306 13.99 1.97 8.43
C PRO A 306 13.44 1.49 7.08
N CYS A 307 14.09 0.48 6.50
CA CYS A 307 13.74 -0.07 5.19
C CYS A 307 13.42 -1.55 5.30
N LEU A 308 12.29 -1.97 4.73
CA LEU A 308 11.89 -3.36 4.64
C LEU A 308 11.60 -3.75 3.20
N VAL A 309 12.31 -4.74 2.68
CA VAL A 309 11.99 -5.38 1.41
C VAL A 309 11.07 -6.58 1.66
N VAL A 310 9.96 -6.64 0.94
CA VAL A 310 9.02 -7.78 0.97
C VAL A 310 9.13 -8.48 -0.37
N GLY A 311 9.85 -9.60 -0.40
CA GLY A 311 10.13 -10.34 -1.64
C GLY A 311 8.93 -11.11 -2.19
N PRO A 312 9.09 -11.88 -3.27
CA PRO A 312 7.99 -12.61 -3.89
C PRO A 312 7.51 -13.78 -3.03
N TYR A 313 6.26 -14.20 -3.25
CA TYR A 313 5.75 -15.51 -2.85
C TYR A 313 5.91 -16.53 -4.00
N PRO A 314 5.63 -17.83 -3.80
CA PRO A 314 5.75 -18.84 -4.85
C PRO A 314 4.71 -18.61 -5.96
N VAL A 315 5.14 -18.60 -7.22
CA VAL A 315 4.27 -18.56 -8.40
C VAL A 315 4.31 -19.89 -9.16
N GLY A 316 3.28 -20.18 -9.94
CA GLY A 316 3.16 -21.37 -10.76
C GLY A 316 3.23 -21.10 -12.25
N HIS A 317 3.29 -22.18 -13.02
CA HIS A 317 3.11 -22.18 -14.47
C HIS A 317 2.40 -23.47 -14.89
N ARG A 318 1.93 -23.53 -16.14
CA ARG A 318 1.36 -24.75 -16.71
C ARG A 318 2.37 -25.41 -17.63
N ARG A 319 2.64 -26.69 -17.40
CA ARG A 319 3.47 -27.54 -18.26
C ARG A 319 2.70 -28.80 -18.60
N ALA A 320 2.50 -29.06 -19.89
CA ALA A 320 1.70 -30.19 -20.38
C ALA A 320 0.33 -30.34 -19.66
N GLY A 321 -0.36 -29.22 -19.47
CA GLY A 321 -1.67 -29.16 -18.79
C GLY A 321 -1.63 -29.24 -17.26
N LYS A 322 -0.48 -29.54 -16.64
CA LYS A 322 -0.32 -29.64 -15.18
C LYS A 322 0.16 -28.33 -14.60
N VAL A 323 -0.36 -27.99 -13.43
CA VAL A 323 0.10 -26.84 -12.63
C VAL A 323 1.38 -27.26 -11.90
N GLU A 324 2.46 -26.50 -12.09
CA GLU A 324 3.77 -26.76 -11.49
C GLU A 324 4.32 -25.48 -10.85
N PRO A 325 5.04 -25.56 -9.71
CA PRO A 325 5.74 -24.41 -9.16
C PRO A 325 6.81 -23.88 -10.11
N HIS A 326 6.92 -22.57 -10.26
CA HIS A 326 8.01 -21.94 -11.01
C HIS A 326 9.21 -21.71 -10.09
N MET A 327 10.30 -22.45 -10.32
CA MET A 327 11.49 -22.39 -9.47
C MET A 327 12.23 -21.04 -9.49
N VAL A 328 11.96 -20.19 -10.49
CA VAL A 328 12.47 -18.81 -10.57
C VAL A 328 12.07 -18.01 -9.33
N ALA A 329 10.88 -18.22 -8.76
CA ALA A 329 10.44 -17.52 -7.55
C ALA A 329 11.38 -17.73 -6.36
N ARG A 330 11.92 -18.95 -6.19
CA ARG A 330 12.89 -19.25 -5.12
C ARG A 330 14.17 -18.47 -5.32
N TRP A 331 14.67 -18.46 -6.56
CA TRP A 331 15.89 -17.78 -6.92
C TRP A 331 15.75 -16.26 -6.76
N VAL A 332 14.66 -15.66 -7.27
CA VAL A 332 14.36 -14.24 -7.09
C VAL A 332 14.23 -13.88 -5.61
N SER A 333 13.55 -14.69 -4.79
CA SER A 333 13.47 -14.45 -3.33
C SER A 333 14.86 -14.43 -2.69
N SER A 334 15.74 -15.39 -3.03
CA SER A 334 17.11 -15.41 -2.51
C SER A 334 17.90 -14.17 -2.91
N ARG A 335 17.87 -13.80 -4.19
CA ARG A 335 18.67 -12.67 -4.70
C ARG A 335 18.13 -11.31 -4.22
N MET A 336 16.82 -11.19 -4.01
CA MET A 336 16.23 -10.01 -3.38
C MET A 336 16.56 -9.91 -1.89
N ARG A 337 16.70 -11.03 -1.18
CA ARG A 337 17.22 -11.04 0.20
C ARG A 337 18.64 -10.48 0.24
N ASP A 338 19.53 -11.00 -0.61
CA ASP A 338 20.93 -10.56 -0.66
C ASP A 338 20.99 -9.06 -0.95
N ALA A 339 20.28 -8.59 -1.99
CA ALA A 339 20.24 -7.17 -2.34
C ALA A 339 19.67 -6.28 -1.23
N ALA A 340 18.68 -6.75 -0.48
CA ALA A 340 18.13 -6.03 0.67
C ALA A 340 19.17 -5.85 1.77
N VAL A 341 19.83 -6.94 2.17
CA VAL A 341 20.87 -6.94 3.21
C VAL A 341 22.06 -6.07 2.79
N ASP A 342 22.55 -6.22 1.56
CA ASP A 342 23.66 -5.42 1.02
C ASP A 342 23.34 -3.92 0.95
N SER A 343 22.06 -3.58 0.86
CA SER A 343 21.58 -2.18 0.85
C SER A 343 21.19 -1.65 2.25
N GLY A 344 21.39 -2.43 3.31
CA GLY A 344 21.01 -2.06 4.67
C GLY A 344 19.50 -1.99 4.90
N CYS A 345 18.75 -2.89 4.27
CA CYS A 345 17.32 -3.09 4.48
C CYS A 345 17.05 -4.49 5.06
N GLY A 346 16.04 -4.59 5.92
CA GLY A 346 15.47 -5.86 6.33
C GLY A 346 14.77 -6.57 5.17
N TYR A 347 14.61 -7.90 5.28
CA TYR A 347 13.92 -8.72 4.29
C TYR A 347 12.84 -9.61 4.91
N LEU A 348 11.61 -9.52 4.40
CA LEU A 348 10.50 -10.43 4.70
C LEU A 348 10.34 -11.42 3.55
N ASP A 349 10.63 -12.69 3.83
CA ASP A 349 10.57 -13.78 2.84
C ASP A 349 9.16 -14.36 2.71
N ARG A 350 8.36 -13.79 1.80
CA ARG A 350 7.03 -14.34 1.49
C ARG A 350 7.08 -15.73 0.86
N TYR A 351 8.19 -16.11 0.20
CA TYR A 351 8.37 -17.44 -0.37
C TYR A 351 8.48 -18.49 0.74
N ALA A 352 9.33 -18.25 1.73
CA ALA A 352 9.45 -19.12 2.90
C ALA A 352 8.15 -19.14 3.72
N MET A 353 7.58 -17.96 4.00
CA MET A 353 6.33 -17.80 4.76
C MET A 353 5.16 -18.59 4.15
N ALA A 354 5.11 -18.68 2.82
CA ALA A 354 4.11 -19.46 2.09
C ALA A 354 4.27 -20.99 2.24
N GLY A 355 5.43 -21.48 2.68
CA GLY A 355 5.80 -22.89 2.65
C GLY A 355 6.53 -23.32 1.36
N GLY A 356 7.11 -22.36 0.62
CA GLY A 356 7.90 -22.60 -0.58
C GLY A 356 7.11 -23.14 -1.77
N ALA A 357 7.78 -23.81 -2.72
CA ALA A 357 7.20 -24.28 -3.97
C ALA A 357 5.89 -25.08 -3.81
N ALA A 358 5.78 -25.88 -2.75
CA ALA A 358 4.59 -26.68 -2.46
C ALA A 358 3.31 -25.84 -2.23
N ALA A 359 3.47 -24.54 -1.90
CA ALA A 359 2.35 -23.63 -1.69
C ALA A 359 1.49 -23.42 -2.94
N VAL A 360 2.09 -23.44 -4.15
CA VAL A 360 1.39 -23.13 -5.41
C VAL A 360 0.17 -24.04 -5.60
N LEU A 361 0.37 -25.35 -5.49
CA LEU A 361 -0.72 -26.32 -5.62
C LEU A 361 -1.71 -26.21 -4.46
N LYS A 362 -1.21 -26.10 -3.22
CA LYS A 362 -2.06 -25.97 -2.03
C LYS A 362 -2.96 -24.73 -2.10
N TRP A 363 -2.46 -23.61 -2.62
CA TRP A 363 -3.20 -22.37 -2.75
C TRP A 363 -4.19 -22.40 -3.90
N ARG A 364 -3.85 -23.05 -5.02
CA ARG A 364 -4.78 -23.22 -6.14
C ARG A 364 -5.93 -24.18 -5.81
N GLN A 365 -5.67 -25.20 -5.00
CA GLN A 365 -6.65 -26.23 -4.59
C GLN A 365 -7.42 -25.88 -3.31
N ALA A 366 -7.07 -24.80 -2.63
CA ALA A 366 -7.80 -24.36 -1.44
C ALA A 366 -9.23 -23.93 -1.79
N GLU A 367 -10.14 -24.02 -0.81
CA GLU A 367 -11.50 -23.51 -0.91
C GLU A 367 -11.76 -22.44 0.16
N PRO A 368 -11.97 -21.16 -0.23
CA PRO A 368 -11.80 -20.62 -1.58
C PRO A 368 -10.31 -20.59 -2.01
N PRO A 369 -10.01 -20.58 -3.32
CA PRO A 369 -8.64 -20.54 -3.81
C PRO A 369 -7.91 -19.28 -3.35
N ARG A 370 -6.63 -19.39 -3.00
CA ARG A 370 -5.77 -18.24 -2.66
C ARG A 370 -5.04 -17.69 -3.89
N LEU A 371 -4.78 -18.52 -4.88
CA LEU A 371 -4.08 -18.16 -6.11
C LEU A 371 -5.07 -18.13 -7.29
N ARG A 372 -4.98 -17.10 -8.14
CA ARG A 372 -5.78 -17.00 -9.36
C ARG A 372 -5.33 -18.04 -10.40
N ASP A 373 -6.13 -18.17 -11.45
CA ASP A 373 -5.89 -19.12 -12.54
C ASP A 373 -4.66 -18.83 -13.41
N ASP A 374 -4.17 -17.58 -13.37
CA ASP A 374 -2.91 -17.17 -13.97
C ASP A 374 -1.68 -17.69 -13.22
N LEU A 375 -1.89 -18.30 -12.03
CA LEU A 375 -0.87 -18.87 -11.15
C LEU A 375 0.17 -17.86 -10.63
N VAL A 376 -0.12 -16.55 -10.73
CA VAL A 376 0.78 -15.47 -10.32
C VAL A 376 0.12 -14.58 -9.28
N HIS A 377 -1.11 -14.13 -9.51
CA HIS A 377 -1.78 -13.18 -8.63
C HIS A 377 -2.61 -13.88 -7.56
N LEU A 378 -2.73 -13.25 -6.39
CA LEU A 378 -3.62 -13.73 -5.33
C LEU A 378 -5.08 -13.39 -5.62
N THR A 379 -6.01 -14.26 -5.22
CA THR A 379 -7.44 -13.90 -5.13
C THR A 379 -7.63 -12.89 -3.99
N ALA A 380 -8.79 -12.23 -3.89
CA ALA A 380 -9.05 -11.35 -2.74
C ALA A 380 -8.89 -12.06 -1.39
N TYR A 381 -9.38 -13.31 -1.29
CA TYR A 381 -9.18 -14.15 -0.12
C TYR A 381 -7.70 -14.49 0.11
N GLY A 382 -6.94 -14.77 -0.95
CA GLY A 382 -5.49 -14.98 -0.88
C GLY A 382 -4.73 -13.74 -0.40
N SER A 383 -5.10 -12.56 -0.89
CA SER A 383 -4.50 -11.28 -0.49
C SER A 383 -4.78 -10.95 0.97
N ASP A 384 -6.00 -11.17 1.45
CA ASP A 384 -6.34 -10.97 2.87
C ASP A 384 -5.57 -11.98 3.75
N TRP A 385 -5.49 -13.25 3.35
CA TRP A 385 -4.67 -14.25 4.03
C TRP A 385 -3.19 -13.86 4.08
N MET A 386 -2.63 -13.36 2.97
CA MET A 386 -1.24 -12.92 2.88
C MET A 386 -0.99 -11.69 3.76
N GLY A 387 -1.90 -10.71 3.74
CA GLY A 387 -1.81 -9.51 4.58
C GLY A 387 -1.80 -9.85 6.07
N GLU A 388 -2.66 -10.76 6.52
CA GLU A 388 -2.69 -11.20 7.92
C GLU A 388 -1.37 -11.88 8.33
N ARG A 389 -0.78 -12.69 7.45
CA ARG A 389 0.50 -13.37 7.71
C ARG A 389 1.65 -12.38 7.81
N ILE A 390 1.70 -11.40 6.90
CA ILE A 390 2.67 -10.31 6.98
C ILE A 390 2.48 -9.53 8.29
N TYR A 391 1.25 -9.14 8.63
CA TYR A 391 0.96 -8.44 9.88
C TYR A 391 1.48 -9.19 11.11
N ARG A 392 1.11 -10.48 11.26
CA ARG A 392 1.55 -11.33 12.38
C ARG A 392 3.07 -11.45 12.43
N THR A 393 3.70 -11.64 11.28
CA THR A 393 5.16 -11.74 11.15
C THR A 393 5.85 -10.45 11.61
N LEU A 394 5.35 -9.29 11.17
CA LEU A 394 5.86 -7.99 11.58
C LEU A 394 5.68 -7.77 13.08
N VAL A 395 4.47 -7.94 13.60
CA VAL A 395 4.16 -7.80 15.02
C VAL A 395 5.05 -8.68 15.88
N ARG A 396 5.21 -9.96 15.50
CA ARG A 396 6.03 -10.91 16.25
C ARG A 396 7.50 -10.55 16.19
N GLY A 397 8.02 -10.15 15.04
CA GLY A 397 9.39 -9.67 14.91
C GLY A 397 9.66 -8.47 15.84
N LEU A 398 8.71 -7.55 15.90
CA LEU A 398 8.77 -6.43 16.82
C LEU A 398 8.67 -6.86 18.32
N GLU A 399 8.10 -8.02 18.65
CA GLU A 399 7.95 -8.55 20.04
C GLU A 399 9.12 -9.44 20.50
N LEU A 400 9.93 -9.96 19.57
CA LEU A 400 11.00 -10.93 19.83
C LEU A 400 12.39 -10.31 20.03
N GLU A 401 12.55 -9.00 19.94
CA GLU A 401 13.84 -8.34 20.12
C GLU A 401 14.37 -8.53 21.57
N PRO A 402 15.67 -8.85 21.78
CA PRO A 402 16.19 -9.15 23.11
C PRO A 402 16.11 -7.93 24.02
N GLY A 403 15.37 -8.02 25.14
CA GLY A 403 15.47 -7.06 26.22
C GLY A 403 14.20 -6.59 26.94
N ARG A 404 12.96 -6.91 26.51
CA ARG A 404 11.74 -6.67 27.33
C ARG A 404 10.44 -7.28 26.79
N HIS A 405 9.47 -7.44 27.70
CA HIS A 405 8.14 -8.02 27.50
C HIS A 405 7.19 -7.17 26.62
N ALA A 406 6.22 -7.85 26.00
CA ALA A 406 5.16 -7.25 25.19
C ALA A 406 4.47 -6.06 25.89
N PRO A 407 4.17 -4.96 25.18
CA PRO A 407 3.46 -3.85 25.78
C PRO A 407 2.06 -4.28 26.22
N ALA A 408 1.65 -3.81 27.41
CA ALA A 408 0.29 -3.98 27.91
C ALA A 408 -0.70 -3.47 26.86
N HIS A 409 -1.67 -4.30 26.50
CA HIS A 409 -2.72 -3.96 25.56
C HIS A 409 -3.36 -2.61 25.93
N LEU A 410 -3.54 -1.73 24.94
CA LEU A 410 -4.52 -0.66 25.04
C LEU A 410 -5.85 -1.31 25.41
N HIS A 411 -6.36 -1.01 26.61
CA HIS A 411 -7.71 -1.41 27.00
C HIS A 411 -8.70 -0.80 26.01
N LEU A 412 -9.21 -1.62 25.09
CA LEU A 412 -10.41 -1.31 24.34
C LEU A 412 -11.59 -1.32 25.33
N PRO A 413 -12.52 -0.35 25.26
CA PRO A 413 -13.75 -0.43 26.04
C PRO A 413 -14.56 -1.66 25.60
N GLU A 414 -14.96 -2.49 26.56
CA GLU A 414 -15.84 -3.65 26.35
C GLU A 414 -17.16 -3.17 25.75
N ALA A 415 -17.45 -3.54 24.50
CA ALA A 415 -18.76 -3.32 23.92
C ALA A 415 -19.80 -4.11 24.70
N ALA A 416 -20.88 -3.42 25.07
CA ALA A 416 -21.95 -3.89 25.94
C ALA A 416 -22.45 -5.28 25.55
N ARG A 417 -22.44 -6.19 26.53
CA ARG A 417 -23.22 -7.42 26.47
C ARG A 417 -24.68 -7.02 26.45
N THR A 418 -25.37 -7.33 25.37
CA THR A 418 -26.83 -7.45 25.36
C THR A 418 -27.18 -8.65 26.24
N GLU A 419 -27.72 -8.38 27.41
CA GLU A 419 -28.50 -9.36 28.17
C GLU A 419 -29.82 -9.57 27.42
N ASP A 420 -30.01 -10.77 26.87
CA ASP A 420 -31.33 -11.25 26.49
C ASP A 420 -32.06 -11.71 27.75
N GLY A 421 -33.23 -11.11 27.97
CA GLY A 421 -34.32 -11.67 28.77
C GLY A 421 -35.40 -12.23 27.87
#